data_AF-A0A830GU39-F1
#
_entry.id   AF-A0A830GU39-F1
#
_cell.length_a   1.000
_cell.length_b   1.000
_cell.length_c   1.000
_cell.angle_alpha   90.00
_cell.angle_beta   90.00
_cell.angle_gamma   90.00
#
_symmetry.space_group_name_H-M   'P 1'
#
loop_
_entity.id
_entity.type
_entity.pdbx_description
1 polymer ?
#
loop_
_entity_poly.entity_id
_entity_poly.type
_entity_poly.pdbx_seq_one_letter_code
_entity_poly.pdbx_strand_id
1 'polypeptide(L)'
;MGRIHSINVKSLGGELLGVVDVNEAANALARELHVPYFKDIDAAFASLKDKVDAVIIATSTPTHFGLIKQSVECGLDIFVEKPVGINRVEAEEVVKLVHNSGVKLQVGFHKRFDADFAEFSKAVTSGDLGRPLIVRFVARDPVTPQPPAGIFTGEAGAIFYDFVIHDLDMSNWLFGMPTAVYSDGGVFICKWYSNANDLDNVIVELRYKDGPLVTI
;
A
#
# COMPACT_ATOMS: atom_id res chain seq x y z
N MET A 1 -3.07 4.29 9.19
CA MET A 1 -1.65 4.23 8.82
C MET A 1 -0.88 5.50 9.16
N GLY A 2 -1.30 6.69 8.71
CA GLY A 2 -0.58 7.96 8.97
C GLY A 2 -0.05 8.17 10.40
N ARG A 3 -0.89 7.99 11.43
CA ARG A 3 -0.46 8.08 12.84
C ARG A 3 0.71 7.14 13.20
N ILE A 4 0.67 5.90 12.74
CA ILE A 4 1.72 4.90 13.02
C ILE A 4 3.03 5.36 12.38
N HIS A 5 2.97 5.77 11.12
CA HIS A 5 4.14 6.30 10.40
C HIS A 5 4.73 7.52 11.10
N SER A 6 3.91 8.53 11.43
CA SER A 6 4.36 9.76 12.10
C SER A 6 5.07 9.49 13.43
N ILE A 7 4.59 8.51 14.22
CA ILE A 7 5.23 8.12 15.48
C ILE A 7 6.57 7.42 15.24
N ASN A 8 6.65 6.57 14.21
CA ASN A 8 7.83 5.77 13.91
C ASN A 8 8.96 6.53 13.21
N VAL A 9 8.71 7.69 12.58
CA VAL A 9 9.78 8.48 11.94
C VAL A 9 10.96 8.72 12.89
N LYS A 10 10.67 9.10 14.14
CA LYS A 10 11.70 9.37 15.16
C LYS A 10 12.49 8.13 15.56
N SER A 11 11.84 6.97 15.67
CA SER A 11 12.53 5.73 16.04
C SER A 11 13.46 5.21 14.93
N LEU A 12 13.22 5.64 13.69
CA LEU A 12 14.07 5.37 12.53
C LEU A 12 15.20 6.41 12.35
N GLY A 13 15.34 7.36 13.27
CA GLY A 13 16.34 8.43 13.20
C GLY A 13 15.99 9.59 12.28
N GLY A 14 14.74 9.65 11.78
CA GLY A 14 14.23 10.78 11.02
C GLY A 14 13.63 11.87 11.92
N GLU A 15 13.39 13.04 11.33
CA GLU A 15 12.68 14.15 11.96
C GLU A 15 11.37 14.42 11.21
N LEU A 16 10.25 14.42 11.92
CA LEU A 16 8.96 14.80 11.34
C LEU A 16 8.80 16.32 11.42
N LEU A 17 8.58 17.00 10.29
CA LEU A 17 8.44 18.47 10.26
C LEU A 17 7.00 18.97 10.06
N GLY A 18 6.03 18.07 9.84
CA GLY A 18 4.64 18.46 9.68
C GLY A 18 3.70 17.27 9.52
N VAL A 19 2.43 17.50 9.84
CA VAL A 19 1.32 16.57 9.55
C VAL A 19 0.30 17.29 8.68
N VAL A 20 -0.10 16.63 7.60
CA VAL A 20 -1.12 17.14 6.67
C VAL A 20 -2.30 16.20 6.67
N ASP A 21 -3.49 16.71 6.95
CA ASP A 21 -4.74 15.94 6.84
C ASP A 21 -5.92 16.91 6.65
N VAL A 22 -6.88 16.55 5.81
CA VAL A 22 -8.12 17.33 5.64
C VAL A 22 -9.03 17.24 6.88
N ASN A 23 -8.87 16.17 7.68
CA ASN A 23 -9.57 15.96 8.92
C ASN A 23 -8.84 16.64 10.09
N GLU A 24 -9.50 17.61 10.70
CA GLU A 24 -8.95 18.39 11.82
C GLU A 24 -8.60 17.56 13.05
N ALA A 25 -9.11 16.33 13.17
CA ALA A 25 -8.70 15.39 14.21
C ALA A 25 -7.18 15.12 14.20
N ALA A 26 -6.51 15.22 13.04
CA ALA A 26 -5.06 15.05 12.94
C ALA A 26 -4.25 16.16 13.64
N ASN A 27 -4.87 17.32 13.93
CA ASN A 27 -4.24 18.39 14.70
C ASN A 27 -3.85 17.93 16.12
N ALA A 28 -4.61 16.99 16.70
CA ALA A 28 -4.26 16.40 17.99
C ALA A 28 -2.92 15.64 17.93
N LEU A 29 -2.71 14.85 16.85
CA LEU A 29 -1.44 14.16 16.62
C LEU A 29 -0.30 15.14 16.38
N ALA A 30 -0.52 16.19 15.57
CA ALA A 30 0.51 17.19 15.31
C ALA A 30 0.97 17.88 16.60
N ARG A 31 0.03 18.21 17.51
CA ARG A 31 0.34 18.76 18.84
C ARG A 31 1.10 17.77 19.72
N GLU A 32 0.68 16.51 19.74
CA GLU A 32 1.36 15.43 20.47
C GLU A 32 2.81 15.26 20.01
N LEU A 33 3.06 15.39 18.71
CA LEU A 33 4.39 15.27 18.10
C LEU A 33 5.16 16.59 18.05
N HIS A 34 4.58 17.69 18.52
CA HIS A 34 5.15 19.04 18.48
C HIS A 34 5.55 19.52 17.07
N VAL A 35 4.74 19.22 16.07
CA VAL A 35 4.93 19.65 14.68
C VAL A 35 3.76 20.50 14.19
N PRO A 36 3.96 21.37 13.17
CA PRO A 36 2.86 22.07 12.52
C PRO A 36 1.83 21.12 11.90
N TYR A 37 0.55 21.48 12.04
CA TYR A 37 -0.57 20.87 11.33
C TYR A 37 -0.95 21.73 10.12
N PHE A 38 -1.17 21.09 8.98
CA PHE A 38 -1.72 21.71 7.79
C PHE A 38 -3.00 20.99 7.37
N LYS A 39 -4.05 21.77 7.09
CA LYS A 39 -5.30 21.23 6.52
C LYS A 39 -5.22 20.98 5.02
N ASP A 40 -4.24 21.60 4.38
CA ASP A 40 -4.07 21.68 2.94
C ASP A 40 -2.61 21.38 2.57
N ILE A 41 -2.43 20.61 1.49
CA ILE A 41 -1.12 20.16 1.05
C ILE A 41 -0.30 21.29 0.43
N ASP A 42 -0.93 22.22 -0.29
CA ASP A 42 -0.22 23.33 -0.93
C ASP A 42 0.38 24.27 0.12
N ALA A 43 -0.36 24.53 1.21
CA ALA A 43 0.15 25.26 2.37
C ALA A 43 1.34 24.55 3.05
N ALA A 44 1.31 23.22 3.13
CA ALA A 44 2.42 22.43 3.69
C ALA A 44 3.66 22.54 2.80
N PHE A 45 3.52 22.33 1.49
CA PHE A 45 4.64 22.46 0.54
C PHE A 45 5.21 23.87 0.53
N ALA A 46 4.37 24.92 0.54
CA ALA A 46 4.85 26.30 0.60
C ALA A 46 5.70 26.58 1.86
N SER A 47 5.45 25.90 2.98
CA SER A 47 6.14 26.11 4.25
C SER A 47 7.37 25.21 4.45
N LEU A 48 7.32 23.98 3.92
CA LEU A 48 8.22 22.90 4.30
C LEU A 48 9.03 22.29 3.15
N LYS A 49 8.68 22.50 1.87
CA LYS A 49 9.34 21.78 0.76
C LYS A 49 10.86 21.93 0.72
N ASP A 50 11.38 23.09 1.14
CA ASP A 50 12.82 23.38 1.18
C ASP A 50 13.50 22.93 2.50
N LYS A 51 12.76 22.25 3.38
CA LYS A 51 13.19 21.81 4.72
C LYS A 51 13.05 20.31 4.95
N VAL A 52 12.33 19.61 4.08
CA VAL A 52 12.12 18.15 4.17
C VAL A 52 12.83 17.47 3.02
N ASP A 53 13.33 16.26 3.26
CA ASP A 53 13.95 15.43 2.21
C ASP A 53 12.93 14.49 1.54
N ALA A 54 11.84 14.17 2.25
CA ALA A 54 10.88 13.16 1.82
C ALA A 54 9.46 13.42 2.35
N VAL A 55 8.48 12.77 1.73
CA VAL A 55 7.08 12.73 2.17
C VAL A 55 6.61 11.30 2.44
N ILE A 56 5.68 11.16 3.39
CA ILE A 56 4.95 9.91 3.65
C ILE A 56 3.49 10.13 3.27
N ILE A 57 3.05 9.50 2.19
CA ILE A 57 1.69 9.56 1.69
C ILE A 57 0.91 8.37 2.26
N ALA A 58 0.08 8.63 3.27
CA ALA A 58 -0.78 7.64 3.91
C ALA A 58 -2.25 8.11 3.94
N THR A 59 -2.64 8.83 2.90
CA THR A 59 -3.98 9.39 2.67
C THR A 59 -4.89 8.35 2.00
N SER A 60 -6.09 8.73 1.55
CA SER A 60 -6.95 7.83 0.79
C SER A 60 -6.38 7.60 -0.62
N THR A 61 -6.51 6.37 -1.13
CA THR A 61 -5.97 5.93 -2.42
C THR A 61 -6.19 6.91 -3.60
N PRO A 62 -7.37 7.52 -3.80
CA PRO A 62 -7.59 8.44 -4.92
C PRO A 62 -6.69 9.68 -4.92
N THR A 63 -6.06 9.99 -3.79
CA THR A 63 -5.14 11.13 -3.65
C THR A 63 -3.69 10.77 -3.94
N HIS A 64 -3.32 9.48 -3.94
CA HIS A 64 -1.92 9.05 -4.04
C HIS A 64 -1.23 9.54 -5.30
N PHE A 65 -1.84 9.33 -6.47
CA PHE A 65 -1.24 9.74 -7.75
C PHE A 65 -0.95 11.25 -7.81
N GLY A 66 -1.91 12.07 -7.42
CA GLY A 66 -1.76 13.53 -7.40
C GLY A 66 -0.65 13.99 -6.44
N LEU A 67 -0.63 13.42 -5.23
CA LEU A 67 0.38 13.74 -4.22
C LEU A 67 1.77 13.27 -4.62
N ILE A 68 1.90 12.10 -5.25
CA ILE A 68 3.17 11.61 -5.82
C ILE A 68 3.68 12.61 -6.85
N LYS A 69 2.81 13.03 -7.80
CA LYS A 69 3.19 13.99 -8.84
C LYS A 69 3.68 15.32 -8.25
N GLN A 70 2.94 15.89 -7.30
CA GLN A 70 3.35 17.14 -6.63
C GLN A 70 4.68 16.99 -5.88
N SER A 71 4.90 15.84 -5.24
CA SER A 71 6.14 15.55 -4.50
C SER A 71 7.34 15.41 -5.44
N VAL A 72 7.14 14.75 -6.59
CA VAL A 72 8.12 14.68 -7.68
C VAL A 72 8.48 16.08 -8.20
N GLU A 73 7.48 16.94 -8.42
CA GLU A 73 7.69 18.33 -8.85
C GLU A 73 8.48 19.16 -7.83
N CYS A 74 8.38 18.81 -6.54
CA CYS A 74 9.17 19.41 -5.47
C CYS A 74 10.54 18.76 -5.28
N GLY A 75 10.87 17.68 -6.00
CA GLY A 75 12.14 16.96 -5.85
C GLY A 75 12.27 16.17 -4.55
N LEU A 76 11.15 15.78 -3.93
CA LEU A 76 11.13 15.06 -2.65
C LEU A 76 11.08 13.55 -2.86
N ASP A 77 11.83 12.80 -2.04
CA ASP A 77 11.70 11.34 -1.97
C ASP A 77 10.33 10.95 -1.39
N ILE A 78 9.80 9.79 -1.77
CA ILE A 78 8.40 9.43 -1.52
C ILE A 78 8.32 8.04 -0.89
N PHE A 79 7.66 7.96 0.26
CA PHE A 79 7.00 6.75 0.70
C PHE A 79 5.50 6.90 0.47
N VAL A 80 4.86 5.91 -0.15
CA VAL A 80 3.41 5.93 -0.38
C VAL A 80 2.79 4.60 0.02
N GLU A 81 1.68 4.66 0.76
CA GLU A 81 0.87 3.48 1.03
C GLU A 81 0.36 2.83 -0.26
N LYS A 82 0.10 1.53 -0.19
CA LYS A 82 -0.52 0.84 -1.32
C LYS A 82 -1.96 1.33 -1.52
N PRO A 83 -2.52 1.14 -2.74
CA PRO A 83 -1.81 1.08 -4.01
C PRO A 83 -1.33 2.49 -4.43
N VAL A 84 -0.41 2.59 -5.40
CA VAL A 84 0.14 3.89 -5.85
C VAL A 84 -0.86 4.79 -6.59
N GLY A 85 -2.01 4.23 -7.00
CA GLY A 85 -3.08 4.91 -7.70
C GLY A 85 -4.31 4.00 -7.81
N ILE A 86 -5.39 4.49 -8.40
CA ILE A 86 -6.67 3.75 -8.47
C ILE A 86 -6.74 2.80 -9.66
N ASN A 87 -5.85 2.93 -10.64
CA ASN A 87 -5.86 2.09 -11.83
C ASN A 87 -4.44 1.92 -12.41
N ARG A 88 -4.36 1.03 -13.41
CA ARG A 88 -3.11 0.73 -14.12
C ARG A 88 -2.49 1.96 -14.80
N VAL A 89 -3.30 2.84 -15.38
CA VAL A 89 -2.81 4.02 -16.12
C VAL A 89 -2.07 4.95 -15.16
N GLU A 90 -2.64 5.22 -13.99
CA GLU A 90 -1.97 6.01 -12.96
C GLU A 90 -0.70 5.32 -12.46
N ALA A 91 -0.73 4.02 -12.21
CA ALA A 91 0.46 3.28 -11.77
C ALA A 91 1.60 3.34 -12.80
N GLU A 92 1.30 3.19 -14.09
CA GLU A 92 2.28 3.33 -15.18
C GLU A 92 2.83 4.76 -15.27
N GLU A 93 2.00 5.76 -15.01
CA GLU A 93 2.43 7.17 -15.00
C GLU A 93 3.31 7.49 -13.79
N VAL A 94 3.00 6.96 -12.61
CA VAL A 94 3.88 7.04 -11.42
C VAL A 94 5.27 6.52 -11.74
N VAL A 95 5.37 5.34 -12.38
CA VAL A 95 6.66 4.76 -12.77
C VAL A 95 7.44 5.69 -13.69
N LYS A 96 6.79 6.28 -14.70
CA LYS A 96 7.44 7.24 -15.61
C LYS A 96 7.89 8.51 -14.90
N LEU A 97 7.04 9.09 -14.06
CA LEU A 97 7.32 10.33 -13.33
C LEU A 97 8.55 10.17 -12.43
N VAL A 98 8.57 9.11 -11.62
CA VAL A 98 9.67 8.83 -10.69
C VAL A 98 10.97 8.55 -11.46
N HIS A 99 10.91 7.73 -12.52
CA HIS A 99 12.11 7.41 -13.31
C HIS A 99 12.72 8.64 -13.99
N ASN A 100 11.88 9.59 -14.44
CA ASN A 100 12.34 10.80 -15.14
C ASN A 100 12.84 11.91 -14.18
N SER A 101 12.39 11.92 -12.93
CA SER A 101 12.79 12.94 -11.95
C SER A 101 14.03 12.57 -11.15
N GLY A 102 14.30 11.27 -10.98
CA GLY A 102 15.41 10.77 -10.17
C GLY A 102 15.14 10.75 -8.67
N VAL A 103 13.93 11.12 -8.22
CA VAL A 103 13.52 10.92 -6.82
C VAL A 103 13.34 9.43 -6.54
N LYS A 104 13.46 9.03 -5.28
CA LYS A 104 13.15 7.66 -4.85
C LYS A 104 11.67 7.56 -4.51
N LEU A 105 11.05 6.45 -4.89
CA LEU A 105 9.71 6.09 -4.42
C LEU A 105 9.71 4.67 -3.86
N GLN A 106 9.19 4.52 -2.65
CA GLN A 106 8.92 3.23 -2.02
C GLN A 106 7.42 3.07 -1.78
N VAL A 107 6.87 1.93 -2.22
CA VAL A 107 5.48 1.55 -1.94
C VAL A 107 5.41 0.76 -0.63
N GLY A 108 4.39 1.03 0.19
CA GLY A 108 4.15 0.46 1.52
C GLY A 108 3.75 -1.02 1.55
N PHE A 109 4.43 -1.89 0.81
CA PHE A 109 4.27 -3.34 0.90
C PHE A 109 4.96 -3.92 2.15
N HIS A 110 4.41 -3.60 3.31
CA HIS A 110 4.99 -3.89 4.63
C HIS A 110 5.26 -5.39 4.87
N LYS A 111 4.48 -6.32 4.27
CA LYS A 111 4.70 -7.77 4.41
C LYS A 111 6.12 -8.19 4.01
N ARG A 112 6.79 -7.48 3.10
CA ARG A 112 8.20 -7.78 2.74
C ARG A 112 9.20 -7.53 3.89
N PHE A 113 8.81 -6.72 4.87
CA PHE A 113 9.63 -6.32 6.02
C PHE A 113 9.14 -6.94 7.33
N ASP A 114 8.02 -7.67 7.29
CA ASP A 114 7.56 -8.48 8.41
C ASP A 114 8.53 -9.65 8.65
N ALA A 115 8.83 -9.95 9.92
CA ALA A 115 9.86 -10.93 10.26
C ALA A 115 9.50 -12.34 9.79
N ASP A 116 8.23 -12.74 9.90
CA ASP A 116 7.77 -14.08 9.54
C ASP A 116 7.77 -14.23 8.00
N PHE A 117 7.33 -13.19 7.28
CA PHE A 117 7.40 -13.18 5.81
C PHE A 117 8.83 -13.06 5.27
N ALA A 118 9.73 -12.40 5.99
CA ALA A 118 11.16 -12.37 5.66
C ALA A 118 11.79 -13.76 5.82
N GLU A 119 11.46 -14.48 6.89
CA GLU A 119 11.91 -15.87 7.07
C GLU A 119 11.31 -16.80 5.99
N PHE A 120 10.02 -16.67 5.70
CA PHE A 120 9.38 -17.39 4.60
C PHE A 120 10.06 -17.12 3.26
N SER A 121 10.35 -15.85 2.95
CA SER A 121 11.05 -15.46 1.72
C SER A 121 12.45 -16.07 1.64
N LYS A 122 13.18 -16.10 2.75
CA LYS A 122 14.50 -16.74 2.84
C LYS A 122 14.39 -18.25 2.63
N ALA A 123 13.41 -18.91 3.22
CA ALA A 123 13.20 -20.34 3.05
C ALA A 123 12.88 -20.70 1.59
N VAL A 124 12.08 -19.88 0.91
CA VAL A 124 11.75 -20.03 -0.51
C VAL A 124 12.95 -19.78 -1.42
N THR A 125 13.80 -18.80 -1.10
CA THR A 125 14.89 -18.34 -2.00
C THR A 125 16.25 -18.99 -1.74
N SER A 126 16.48 -19.54 -0.55
CA SER A 126 17.75 -20.19 -0.16
C SER A 126 18.06 -21.46 -0.97
N GLY A 127 17.02 -22.16 -1.43
CA GLY A 127 17.14 -23.47 -2.08
C GLY A 127 17.15 -24.66 -1.11
N ASP A 128 17.14 -24.42 0.21
CA ASP A 128 17.16 -25.47 1.22
C ASP A 128 15.91 -26.39 1.16
N LEU A 129 14.79 -25.85 0.70
CA LEU A 129 13.53 -26.58 0.48
C LEU A 129 13.44 -27.25 -0.90
N GLY A 130 14.49 -27.13 -1.73
CA GLY A 130 14.42 -27.44 -3.15
C GLY A 130 13.48 -26.47 -3.90
N ARG A 131 12.88 -26.93 -5.00
CA ARG A 131 11.92 -26.13 -5.77
C ARG A 131 10.54 -26.16 -5.08
N PRO A 132 9.97 -25.01 -4.69
CA PRO A 132 8.59 -24.96 -4.20
C PRO A 132 7.61 -25.47 -5.26
N LEU A 133 6.71 -26.36 -4.87
CA LEU A 133 5.68 -26.92 -5.76
C LEU A 133 4.34 -26.20 -5.59
N ILE A 134 3.95 -25.94 -4.34
CA ILE A 134 2.70 -25.28 -3.97
C ILE A 134 3.02 -24.24 -2.89
N VAL A 135 2.48 -23.04 -3.06
CA VAL A 135 2.52 -21.98 -2.06
C VAL A 135 1.09 -21.53 -1.79
N ARG A 136 0.76 -21.35 -0.52
CA ARG A 136 -0.58 -20.94 -0.10
C ARG A 136 -0.49 -19.75 0.83
N PHE A 137 -1.03 -18.63 0.39
CA PHE A 137 -1.33 -17.49 1.25
C PHE A 137 -2.73 -17.67 1.81
N VAL A 138 -2.94 -17.26 3.06
CA VAL A 138 -4.26 -17.21 3.69
C VAL A 138 -4.31 -15.94 4.51
N ALA A 139 -5.11 -14.97 4.06
CA ALA A 139 -5.33 -13.71 4.76
C ALA A 139 -6.81 -13.58 5.13
N ARG A 140 -7.09 -13.14 6.36
CA ARG A 140 -8.45 -12.90 6.86
C ARG A 140 -8.42 -11.71 7.80
N ASP A 141 -9.15 -10.67 7.47
CA ASP A 141 -9.36 -9.56 8.41
C ASP A 141 -10.40 -9.93 9.47
N PRO A 142 -10.35 -9.27 10.65
CA PRO A 142 -11.39 -9.41 11.65
C PRO A 142 -12.77 -9.08 11.10
N VAL A 143 -13.79 -9.86 11.48
CA VAL A 143 -15.16 -9.64 11.03
C VAL A 143 -15.72 -8.35 11.63
N THR A 144 -16.17 -7.44 10.78
CA THR A 144 -16.87 -6.21 11.19
C THR A 144 -18.21 -6.07 10.47
N PRO A 145 -19.22 -5.39 11.08
CA PRO A 145 -20.51 -5.13 10.43
C PRO A 145 -20.41 -4.24 9.19
N GLN A 146 -19.34 -3.44 9.11
CA GLN A 146 -19.02 -2.54 8.01
C GLN A 146 -17.49 -2.38 7.93
N PRO A 147 -16.93 -2.12 6.73
CA PRO A 147 -15.52 -1.85 6.58
C PRO A 147 -15.08 -0.64 7.44
N PRO A 148 -13.84 -0.64 7.96
CA PRO A 148 -13.20 0.57 8.47
C PRO A 148 -13.32 1.77 7.52
N ALA A 149 -13.40 2.97 8.09
CA ALA A 149 -13.40 4.20 7.31
C ALA A 149 -12.10 4.33 6.50
N GLY A 150 -12.22 4.77 5.24
CA GLY A 150 -11.08 5.00 4.35
C GLY A 150 -10.66 3.79 3.50
N ILE A 151 -11.36 2.66 3.59
CA ILE A 151 -11.21 1.56 2.62
C ILE A 151 -11.61 2.06 1.23
N PHE A 152 -10.83 1.68 0.23
CA PHE A 152 -11.17 1.91 -1.17
C PHE A 152 -12.39 1.05 -1.51
N THR A 153 -13.54 1.68 -1.74
CA THR A 153 -14.82 1.00 -2.00
C THR A 153 -15.56 1.67 -3.13
N GLY A 154 -16.52 0.96 -3.75
CA GLY A 154 -17.40 1.52 -4.78
C GLY A 154 -17.00 1.22 -6.22
N GLU A 155 -15.90 0.48 -6.42
CA GLU A 155 -15.54 -0.13 -7.69
C GLU A 155 -15.59 -1.65 -7.58
N ALA A 156 -16.00 -2.32 -8.66
CA ALA A 156 -16.04 -3.77 -8.71
C ALA A 156 -14.65 -4.37 -8.50
N GLY A 157 -14.51 -5.23 -7.49
CA GLY A 157 -13.24 -5.89 -7.16
C GLY A 157 -12.27 -5.03 -6.34
N ALA A 158 -12.78 -4.05 -5.59
CA ALA A 158 -12.00 -3.28 -4.62
C ALA A 158 -11.22 -4.17 -3.64
N ILE A 159 -11.75 -5.34 -3.25
CA ILE A 159 -11.01 -6.35 -2.47
C ILE A 159 -9.64 -6.71 -3.07
N PHE A 160 -9.49 -6.72 -4.40
CA PHE A 160 -8.21 -7.05 -5.03
C PHE A 160 -7.17 -5.94 -4.91
N TYR A 161 -7.61 -4.68 -4.90
CA TYR A 161 -6.75 -3.51 -4.77
C TYR A 161 -6.45 -3.15 -3.31
N ASP A 162 -7.39 -3.45 -2.40
CA ASP A 162 -7.24 -3.12 -1.00
C ASP A 162 -6.65 -4.29 -0.19
N PHE A 163 -7.11 -5.52 -0.41
CA PHE A 163 -6.74 -6.65 0.43
C PHE A 163 -5.76 -7.61 -0.25
N VAL A 164 -6.18 -8.24 -1.36
CA VAL A 164 -5.40 -9.30 -2.05
C VAL A 164 -4.07 -8.77 -2.60
N ILE A 165 -3.96 -7.47 -2.88
CA ILE A 165 -2.74 -6.84 -3.43
C ILE A 165 -1.48 -7.16 -2.60
N HIS A 166 -1.61 -7.35 -1.29
CA HIS A 166 -0.48 -7.73 -0.43
C HIS A 166 0.06 -9.12 -0.78
N ASP A 167 -0.83 -10.08 -1.04
CA ASP A 167 -0.46 -11.46 -1.36
C ASP A 167 -0.05 -11.58 -2.84
N LEU A 168 -0.64 -10.78 -3.74
CA LEU A 168 -0.16 -10.61 -5.11
C LEU A 168 1.26 -10.02 -5.13
N ASP A 169 1.54 -9.02 -4.30
CA ASP A 169 2.86 -8.42 -4.19
C ASP A 169 3.91 -9.43 -3.67
N MET A 170 3.59 -10.18 -2.61
CA MET A 170 4.47 -11.23 -2.09
C MET A 170 4.72 -12.33 -3.12
N SER A 171 3.68 -12.75 -3.84
CA SER A 171 3.79 -13.75 -4.91
C SER A 171 4.70 -13.23 -6.04
N ASN A 172 4.51 -11.98 -6.44
CA ASN A 172 5.32 -11.37 -7.50
C ASN A 172 6.77 -11.14 -7.08
N TRP A 173 6.99 -10.78 -5.81
CA TRP A 173 8.32 -10.60 -5.24
C TRP A 173 9.13 -11.89 -5.25
N LEU A 174 8.50 -13.02 -4.94
CA LEU A 174 9.17 -14.32 -4.83
C LEU A 174 9.27 -15.08 -6.16
N PHE A 175 8.26 -14.96 -7.03
CA PHE A 175 8.11 -15.82 -8.20
C PHE A 175 8.03 -15.06 -9.53
N GLY A 176 8.03 -13.72 -9.52
CA GLY A 176 7.88 -12.88 -10.71
C GLY A 176 6.42 -12.75 -11.16
N MET A 177 6.19 -12.44 -12.43
CA MET A 177 4.82 -12.27 -12.95
C MET A 177 4.18 -13.63 -13.31
N PRO A 178 2.94 -13.90 -12.88
CA PRO A 178 2.23 -15.12 -13.27
C PRO A 178 1.85 -15.09 -14.76
N THR A 179 1.81 -16.28 -15.36
CA THR A 179 1.37 -16.53 -16.74
C THR A 179 -0.14 -16.67 -16.88
N ALA A 180 -0.85 -17.00 -15.80
CA ALA A 180 -2.30 -17.06 -15.77
C ALA A 180 -2.80 -16.81 -14.36
N VAL A 181 -4.01 -16.24 -14.29
CA VAL A 181 -4.74 -15.98 -13.05
C VAL A 181 -6.14 -16.55 -13.20
N TYR A 182 -6.59 -17.30 -12.20
CA TYR A 182 -7.99 -17.67 -12.03
C TYR A 182 -8.46 -17.14 -10.68
N SER A 183 -9.68 -16.64 -10.61
CA SER A 183 -10.26 -16.20 -9.35
C SER A 183 -11.76 -16.46 -9.35
N ASP A 184 -12.26 -16.78 -8.16
CA ASP A 184 -13.68 -16.89 -7.86
C ASP A 184 -13.94 -16.25 -6.49
N GLY A 185 -15.16 -15.78 -6.25
CA GLY A 185 -15.47 -15.06 -5.03
C GLY A 185 -16.94 -14.69 -4.88
N GLY A 186 -17.27 -14.22 -3.68
CA GLY A 186 -18.64 -13.89 -3.33
C GLY A 186 -18.74 -13.05 -2.07
N VAL A 187 -19.99 -12.73 -1.71
CA VAL A 187 -20.33 -12.09 -0.43
C VAL A 187 -21.01 -13.11 0.46
N PHE A 188 -20.37 -13.49 1.56
CA PHE A 188 -20.84 -14.55 2.45
C PHE A 188 -21.08 -14.09 3.89
N ILE A 189 -20.51 -12.96 4.30
CA ILE A 189 -20.51 -12.49 5.69
C ILE A 189 -21.13 -11.09 5.76
N CYS A 190 -20.52 -10.11 5.09
CA CYS A 190 -20.87 -8.70 5.24
C CYS A 190 -21.64 -8.20 4.01
N LYS A 191 -22.98 -8.19 4.13
CA LYS A 191 -23.89 -7.73 3.07
C LYS A 191 -23.65 -6.29 2.59
N TRP A 192 -22.91 -5.49 3.36
CA TRP A 192 -22.51 -4.16 2.94
C TRP A 192 -21.75 -4.19 1.61
N TYR A 193 -20.86 -5.17 1.42
CA TYR A 193 -20.08 -5.30 0.18
C TYR A 193 -20.95 -5.59 -1.05
N SER A 194 -22.06 -6.33 -0.90
CA SER A 194 -23.03 -6.52 -2.00
C SER A 194 -23.59 -5.18 -2.50
N ASN A 195 -23.93 -4.26 -1.59
CA ASN A 195 -24.45 -2.95 -1.95
C ASN A 195 -23.37 -2.04 -2.54
N ALA A 196 -22.10 -2.27 -2.20
CA ALA A 196 -20.95 -1.54 -2.71
C ALA A 196 -20.39 -2.12 -4.02
N ASN A 197 -21.05 -3.14 -4.59
CA ASN A 197 -20.60 -3.87 -5.78
C ASN A 197 -19.21 -4.51 -5.61
N ASP A 198 -18.91 -5.05 -4.43
CA ASP A 198 -17.63 -5.67 -4.09
C ASP A 198 -17.82 -7.06 -3.44
N LEU A 199 -16.72 -7.76 -3.16
CA LEU A 199 -16.67 -9.10 -2.59
C LEU A 199 -16.11 -9.06 -1.17
N ASP A 200 -16.44 -10.05 -0.34
CA ASP A 200 -15.88 -10.18 1.01
C ASP A 200 -15.01 -11.43 1.20
N ASN A 201 -15.12 -12.40 0.29
CA ASN A 201 -14.23 -13.56 0.21
C ASN A 201 -13.91 -13.86 -1.25
N VAL A 202 -12.64 -14.12 -1.52
CA VAL A 202 -12.13 -14.52 -2.83
C VAL A 202 -11.12 -15.64 -2.66
N ILE A 203 -10.99 -16.46 -3.69
CA ILE A 203 -9.84 -17.32 -3.92
C ILE A 203 -9.14 -16.85 -5.18
N VAL A 204 -7.80 -16.92 -5.19
CA VAL A 204 -7.00 -16.61 -6.38
C VAL A 204 -6.00 -17.73 -6.61
N GLU A 205 -5.95 -18.24 -7.83
CA GLU A 205 -4.91 -19.16 -8.28
C GLU A 205 -3.98 -18.45 -9.27
N LEU A 206 -2.68 -18.52 -9.01
CA LEU A 206 -1.64 -17.98 -9.89
C LEU A 206 -0.81 -19.13 -10.47
N ARG A 207 -0.65 -19.12 -11.80
CA ARG A 207 0.20 -20.07 -12.52
C ARG A 207 1.46 -19.42 -13.02
N TYR A 208 2.60 -20.06 -12.74
CA TYR A 208 3.92 -19.65 -13.23
C TYR A 208 4.44 -20.65 -14.26
N LYS A 209 5.19 -20.18 -15.26
CA LYS A 209 5.77 -21.05 -16.30
C LYS A 209 6.68 -22.12 -15.70
N ASP A 210 7.60 -21.67 -14.84
CA ASP A 210 8.63 -22.50 -14.20
C ASP A 210 8.66 -22.31 -12.67
N GLY A 211 7.52 -21.93 -12.08
CA GLY A 211 7.37 -21.66 -10.64
C GLY A 211 6.42 -22.64 -9.92
N PRO A 212 6.05 -22.35 -8.66
CA PRO A 212 5.03 -23.09 -7.93
C PRO A 212 3.62 -22.80 -8.46
N LEU A 213 2.65 -23.62 -8.07
CA LEU A 213 1.24 -23.22 -8.05
C LEU A 213 1.00 -22.38 -6.81
N VAL A 214 0.45 -21.18 -6.96
CA VAL A 214 0.14 -20.31 -5.82
C VAL A 214 -1.36 -20.20 -5.65
N THR A 215 -1.83 -20.35 -4.41
CA THR A 215 -3.20 -20.00 -4.03
C THR A 215 -3.21 -18.91 -2.96
N ILE A 216 -4.17 -18.01 -3.06
CA ILE A 216 -4.46 -16.93 -2.11
C ILE A 216 -5.91 -17.11 -1.64
#